data_AF-A0A4V2G0D7-F1
#
_entry.id   AF-A0A4V2G0D7-F1
#
_cell.length_a   1.000
_cell.length_b   1.000
_cell.length_c   1.000
_cell.angle_alpha   90.00
_cell.angle_beta   90.00
_cell.angle_gamma   90.00
#
_symmetry.space_group_name_H-M   'P 1'
#
loop_
_entity.id
_entity.type
_entity.pdbx_description
1 polymer ?
#
loop_
_entity_poly.entity_id
_entity_poly.type
_entity_poly.pdbx_seq_one_letter_code
_entity_poly.pdbx_strand_id
1 'polypeptide(L)'
;MNAPAHTLEGARHVTQKLLVTVVVGGVVYLLTNVLGADEEGPWQLVLSVLCGGIVLIVQFLVSFVNQMNAVKDSVDKRFADIGKATKLFNEVEKLRGDGVPRLAEHATKVVSMGPDILHAFAHAEIDRLAAQMEDFTNLVAECPGENHDWLMTLTRCTRKSIDAISTTVVDDSFWNTEPAGRYLTAQREAILDPERRIRVRRLFIVKRPEEFSALGPICTEQRDMGIDVRVVALEELPPYFRRGKMIDFIVFDEALTYEIHADQLSVNSSTTINARANEVEPLRRRFNLLWDAADPANSPNGLPGQVRVRSGGPDPD
;
A
#
# COMPACT_ATOMS: atom_id res chain seq x y z
N MET A 1 5.83 38.27 -9.41
CA MET A 1 4.48 38.83 -9.62
C MET A 1 4.23 38.84 -11.12
N ASN A 2 3.80 37.70 -11.68
CA ASN A 2 3.62 37.52 -13.13
C ASN A 2 2.13 37.66 -13.46
N ALA A 3 1.79 38.72 -14.18
CA ALA A 3 0.46 38.92 -14.75
C ALA A 3 0.18 37.84 -15.81
N PRO A 4 -1.06 37.35 -15.94
CA PRO A 4 -1.37 36.20 -16.79
C PRO A 4 -1.34 36.60 -18.28
N ALA A 5 -0.46 35.97 -19.04
CA ALA A 5 -0.28 36.15 -20.49
C ALA A 5 -1.53 35.81 -21.34
N HIS A 6 -2.55 35.19 -20.76
CA HIS A 6 -3.75 34.70 -21.48
C HIS A 6 -4.72 35.79 -21.94
N THR A 7 -4.72 36.98 -21.34
CA THR A 7 -5.65 38.07 -21.72
C THR A 7 -5.20 38.82 -22.99
N LEU A 8 -3.90 38.82 -23.29
CA LEU A 8 -3.34 39.51 -24.46
C LEU A 8 -3.58 38.75 -25.78
N GLU A 9 -3.62 37.41 -25.76
CA GLU A 9 -3.90 36.61 -26.96
C GLU A 9 -5.35 36.72 -27.43
N GLY A 10 -6.32 36.72 -26.50
CA GLY A 10 -7.73 36.86 -26.81
C GLY A 10 -8.05 38.21 -27.48
N ALA A 11 -7.48 39.29 -26.95
CA ALA A 11 -7.62 40.62 -27.52
C ALA A 11 -7.08 40.69 -28.95
N ARG A 12 -5.88 40.14 -29.18
CA ARG A 12 -5.20 40.09 -30.50
C ARG A 12 -6.00 39.29 -31.53
N HIS A 13 -6.62 38.18 -31.11
CA HIS A 13 -7.40 37.34 -32.02
C HIS A 13 -8.71 38.00 -32.48
N VAL A 14 -9.32 38.82 -31.61
CA VAL A 14 -10.51 39.63 -31.94
C VAL A 14 -10.12 40.79 -32.85
N THR A 15 -9.00 41.46 -32.56
CA THR A 15 -8.51 42.57 -33.41
C THR A 15 -8.16 42.08 -34.81
N GLN A 16 -7.55 40.90 -34.93
CA GLN A 16 -7.19 40.31 -36.22
C GLN A 16 -8.43 39.93 -37.05
N LYS A 17 -9.47 39.37 -36.43
CA LYS A 17 -10.74 39.08 -37.13
C LYS A 17 -11.43 40.35 -37.60
N LEU A 18 -11.45 41.38 -36.75
CA LEU A 18 -12.02 42.69 -37.10
C LEU A 18 -11.27 43.32 -38.29
N LEU A 19 -9.94 43.24 -38.27
CA LEU A 19 -9.06 43.79 -39.31
C LEU A 19 -9.25 43.06 -40.65
N VAL A 20 -9.35 41.72 -40.64
CA VAL A 20 -9.64 40.94 -41.87
C VAL A 20 -10.99 41.34 -42.47
N THR A 21 -12.00 41.57 -41.63
CA THR A 21 -13.33 41.95 -42.10
C THR A 21 -13.32 43.35 -42.74
N VAL A 22 -12.62 44.30 -42.12
CA VAL A 22 -12.43 45.67 -42.66
C VAL A 22 -11.66 45.65 -43.97
N VAL A 23 -10.60 44.84 -44.06
CA VAL A 23 -9.78 44.71 -45.28
C VAL A 23 -10.60 44.09 -46.41
N VAL A 24 -11.35 43.01 -46.16
CA VAL A 24 -12.17 42.36 -47.20
C VAL A 24 -13.31 43.28 -47.66
N GLY A 25 -13.99 43.96 -46.74
CA GLY A 25 -15.02 44.95 -47.09
C GLY A 25 -14.46 46.13 -47.89
N GLY A 26 -13.27 46.61 -47.52
CA GLY A 26 -12.56 47.68 -48.23
C GLY A 26 -12.10 47.27 -49.63
N VAL A 27 -11.59 46.04 -49.80
CA VAL A 27 -11.19 45.50 -51.11
C VAL A 27 -12.39 45.33 -52.02
N VAL A 28 -13.52 44.82 -51.52
CA VAL A 28 -14.77 44.71 -52.30
C VAL A 28 -15.29 46.09 -52.71
N TYR A 29 -15.27 47.08 -51.82
CA TYR A 29 -15.67 48.46 -52.14
C TYR A 29 -14.78 49.08 -53.22
N LEU A 30 -13.45 48.95 -53.09
CA LEU A 30 -12.51 49.47 -54.07
C LEU A 30 -12.66 48.78 -55.44
N LEU A 31 -12.81 47.45 -55.47
CA LEU A 31 -13.05 46.72 -56.71
C LEU A 31 -14.36 47.13 -57.38
N THR A 32 -15.42 47.33 -56.59
CA THR A 32 -16.74 47.76 -57.11
C THR A 32 -16.66 49.18 -57.67
N ASN A 33 -15.93 50.09 -57.01
CA ASN A 33 -15.77 51.47 -57.46
C ASN A 33 -14.86 51.60 -58.69
N VAL A 34 -13.84 50.75 -58.83
CA VAL A 34 -12.90 50.76 -59.98
C VAL A 34 -13.49 50.07 -61.21
N LEU A 35 -14.34 49.05 -61.04
CA LEU A 35 -14.94 48.30 -62.14
C LEU A 35 -16.31 48.85 -62.59
N GLY A 36 -16.99 49.67 -61.77
CA GLY A 36 -18.35 50.17 -62.02
C GLY A 36 -18.44 51.69 -62.22
N ALA A 37 -17.51 52.27 -62.99
CA ALA A 37 -17.31 53.72 -63.08
C ALA A 37 -18.44 54.54 -63.76
N ASP A 38 -19.53 53.90 -64.26
CA ASP A 38 -20.60 54.60 -65.01
C ASP A 38 -22.01 54.51 -64.39
N GLU A 39 -22.21 53.85 -63.24
CA GLU A 39 -23.50 53.86 -62.54
C GLU A 39 -23.35 54.40 -61.11
N GLU A 40 -23.52 55.72 -60.96
CA GLU A 40 -23.66 56.41 -59.67
C GLU A 40 -24.98 56.01 -58.98
N GLY A 41 -25.02 54.80 -58.44
CA GLY A 41 -26.18 54.27 -57.70
C GLY A 41 -25.84 53.92 -56.24
N PRO A 42 -26.75 54.14 -55.27
CA PRO A 42 -26.57 53.78 -53.86
C PRO A 42 -26.38 52.27 -53.60
N TRP A 43 -26.48 51.42 -54.63
CA TRP A 43 -26.40 49.96 -54.56
C TRP A 43 -25.01 49.42 -54.19
N GLN A 44 -23.93 50.15 -54.48
CA GLN A 44 -22.56 49.70 -54.15
C GLN A 44 -22.30 49.64 -52.63
N LEU A 45 -22.88 50.59 -51.88
CA LEU A 45 -22.84 50.61 -50.41
C LEU A 45 -23.62 49.45 -49.82
N VAL A 46 -24.81 49.16 -50.37
CA VAL A 46 -25.64 48.04 -49.91
C VAL A 46 -24.92 46.71 -50.13
N LEU A 47 -24.25 46.53 -51.28
CA LEU A 47 -23.53 45.31 -51.61
C LEU A 47 -22.29 45.09 -50.72
N SER A 48 -21.53 46.14 -50.40
CA SER A 48 -20.36 46.03 -49.52
C SER A 48 -20.73 45.71 -48.08
N VAL A 49 -21.81 46.32 -47.56
CA VAL A 49 -22.35 46.02 -46.22
C VAL A 49 -22.87 44.58 -46.16
N LEU A 50 -23.57 44.12 -47.20
CA LEU A 50 -24.06 42.73 -47.30
C LEU A 50 -22.89 41.73 -47.29
N CYS A 51 -21.88 41.96 -48.13
CA CYS A 51 -20.68 41.10 -48.20
C CYS A 51 -19.91 41.10 -46.87
N GLY A 52 -19.74 42.25 -46.22
CA GLY A 52 -19.12 42.35 -44.89
C GLY A 52 -19.90 41.60 -43.82
N GLY A 53 -21.22 41.69 -43.83
CA GLY A 53 -22.11 40.96 -42.92
C GLY A 53 -22.00 39.44 -43.08
N ILE A 54 -21.98 38.93 -44.32
CA ILE A 54 -21.83 37.49 -44.60
C ILE A 54 -20.47 36.98 -44.10
N VAL A 55 -19.39 37.73 -44.33
CA VAL A 55 -18.05 37.35 -43.86
C VAL A 55 -18.01 37.29 -42.33
N LEU A 56 -18.63 38.24 -41.62
CA LEU A 56 -18.73 38.20 -40.16
C LEU A 56 -19.51 36.98 -39.66
N ILE A 57 -20.63 36.65 -40.30
CA ILE A 57 -21.44 35.49 -39.92
C ILE A 57 -20.64 34.19 -40.12
N VAL A 58 -19.93 34.05 -41.24
CA VAL A 58 -19.09 32.87 -41.50
C VAL A 58 -17.96 32.77 -40.47
N GLN A 59 -17.27 33.89 -40.17
CA GLN A 59 -16.22 33.90 -39.14
C GLN A 59 -16.77 33.57 -37.74
N PHE A 60 -17.96 34.05 -37.42
CA PHE A 60 -18.63 33.75 -36.17
C PHE A 60 -18.96 32.26 -36.06
N LEU A 61 -19.56 31.68 -37.11
CA LEU A 61 -19.90 30.25 -37.15
C LEU A 61 -18.66 29.36 -37.00
N VAL A 62 -17.57 29.66 -37.71
CA VAL A 62 -16.31 28.92 -37.58
C VAL A 62 -15.72 29.05 -36.18
N SER A 63 -15.75 30.26 -35.60
CA SER A 63 -15.26 30.50 -34.24
C SER A 63 -16.08 29.75 -33.19
N PHE A 64 -17.40 29.71 -33.37
CA PHE A 64 -18.33 29.02 -32.47
C PHE A 64 -18.13 27.51 -32.52
N VAL A 65 -18.02 26.93 -33.72
CA VAL A 65 -17.75 25.49 -33.89
C VAL A 65 -16.42 25.10 -33.24
N ASN A 66 -15.37 25.91 -33.42
CA ASN A 66 -14.07 25.63 -32.82
C ASN A 66 -14.12 25.72 -31.28
N GLN A 67 -14.84 26.69 -30.72
CA GLN A 67 -15.05 26.79 -29.27
C GLN A 67 -15.87 25.60 -28.73
N MET A 68 -16.93 25.21 -29.45
CA MET A 68 -17.78 24.09 -29.06
C MET A 68 -17.02 22.76 -29.08
N ASN A 69 -16.14 22.55 -30.06
CA ASN A 69 -15.27 21.37 -30.10
C ASN A 69 -14.25 21.37 -28.96
N ALA A 70 -13.62 22.50 -28.65
CA ALA A 70 -12.68 22.60 -27.53
C ALA A 70 -13.38 22.35 -26.17
N VAL A 71 -14.62 22.83 -26.01
CA VAL A 71 -15.44 22.56 -24.82
C VAL A 71 -15.82 21.08 -24.77
N LYS A 72 -16.24 20.48 -25.89
CA LYS A 72 -16.56 19.06 -25.98
C LYS A 72 -15.37 18.18 -25.61
N ASP A 73 -14.19 18.45 -26.15
CA ASP A 73 -12.97 17.70 -25.83
C ASP A 73 -12.60 17.80 -24.35
N SER A 74 -12.77 18.98 -23.76
CA SER A 74 -12.52 19.21 -22.33
C SER A 74 -13.52 18.46 -21.45
N VAL A 75 -14.77 18.38 -21.89
CA VAL A 75 -15.86 17.69 -21.21
C VAL A 75 -15.70 16.17 -21.31
N ASP A 76 -15.40 15.64 -22.51
CA ASP A 76 -15.17 14.22 -22.74
C ASP A 76 -13.96 13.69 -21.96
N LYS A 77 -12.87 14.48 -21.87
CA LYS A 77 -11.71 14.14 -21.05
C LYS A 77 -12.06 14.05 -19.56
N ARG A 78 -12.78 15.05 -19.03
CA ARG A 78 -13.22 15.04 -17.63
C ARG A 78 -14.19 13.90 -17.34
N PHE A 79 -15.10 13.57 -18.26
CA PHE A 79 -16.01 12.44 -18.09
C PHE A 79 -15.29 11.08 -18.19
N ALA A 80 -14.26 10.95 -19.01
CA ALA A 80 -13.43 9.74 -19.04
C ALA A 80 -12.65 9.55 -17.72
N ASP A 81 -12.13 10.65 -17.15
CA ASP A 81 -11.44 10.63 -15.86
C ASP A 81 -12.42 10.32 -14.71
N ILE A 82 -13.63 10.91 -14.73
CA ILE A 82 -14.71 10.59 -13.79
C ILE A 82 -15.16 9.14 -13.94
N GLY A 83 -15.35 8.64 -15.17
CA GLY A 83 -15.77 7.26 -15.42
C GLY A 83 -14.77 6.23 -14.91
N LYS A 84 -13.47 6.52 -15.01
CA LYS A 84 -12.41 5.71 -14.38
C LYS A 84 -12.49 5.81 -12.85
N ALA A 85 -12.65 7.00 -12.29
CA ALA A 85 -12.78 7.20 -10.85
C ALA A 85 -14.01 6.49 -10.28
N THR A 86 -15.16 6.51 -10.95
CA THR A 86 -16.40 5.82 -10.56
C THR A 86 -16.25 4.30 -10.66
N LYS A 87 -15.59 3.79 -11.71
CA LYS A 87 -15.31 2.35 -11.83
C LYS A 87 -14.38 1.87 -10.71
N LEU A 88 -13.33 2.63 -10.40
CA LEU A 88 -12.45 2.38 -9.26
C LEU A 88 -13.23 2.45 -7.94
N PHE A 89 -14.13 3.42 -7.77
CA PHE A 89 -14.97 3.55 -6.57
C PHE A 89 -15.90 2.34 -6.36
N ASN A 90 -16.54 1.84 -7.42
CA ASN A 90 -17.37 0.63 -7.33
C ASN A 90 -16.57 -0.65 -7.07
N GLU A 91 -15.34 -0.75 -7.58
CA GLU A 91 -14.44 -1.87 -7.24
C GLU A 91 -13.90 -1.75 -5.81
N VAL A 92 -13.70 -0.51 -5.33
CA VAL A 92 -13.31 -0.20 -3.95
C VAL A 92 -14.44 -0.46 -2.97
N GLU A 93 -15.72 -0.30 -3.35
CA GLU A 93 -16.86 -0.69 -2.51
C GLU A 93 -16.87 -2.20 -2.19
N LYS A 94 -16.21 -3.02 -3.01
CA LYS A 94 -15.98 -4.45 -2.72
C LYS A 94 -14.95 -4.66 -1.62
N LEU A 95 -14.04 -3.72 -1.39
CA LEU A 95 -13.20 -3.68 -0.19
C LEU A 95 -14.11 -3.24 0.96
N ARG A 96 -14.32 -4.11 1.96
CA ARG A 96 -15.20 -3.83 3.09
C ARG A 96 -14.67 -2.64 3.92
N GLY A 97 -15.01 -1.40 3.55
CA GLY A 97 -14.71 -0.21 4.36
C GLY A 97 -14.87 1.14 3.65
N ASP A 98 -14.99 2.18 4.47
CA ASP A 98 -15.01 3.59 4.08
C ASP A 98 -13.59 4.20 3.92
N GLY A 99 -12.56 3.35 3.89
CA GLY A 99 -11.15 3.75 4.02
C GLY A 99 -10.64 4.64 2.88
N VAL A 100 -10.96 4.30 1.63
CA VAL A 100 -10.53 5.09 0.45
C VAL A 100 -11.24 6.45 0.37
N PRO A 101 -12.59 6.54 0.53
CA PRO A 101 -13.26 7.83 0.65
C PRO A 101 -12.68 8.70 1.76
N ARG A 102 -12.43 8.13 2.95
CA ARG A 102 -11.83 8.85 4.07
C ARG A 102 -10.41 9.31 3.77
N LEU A 103 -9.58 8.47 3.14
CA LEU A 103 -8.22 8.85 2.74
C LEU A 103 -8.25 10.04 1.78
N ALA A 104 -9.10 10.00 0.75
CA ALA A 104 -9.23 11.10 -0.21
C ALA A 104 -9.72 12.40 0.45
N GLU A 105 -10.72 12.31 1.34
CA GLU A 105 -11.24 13.47 2.06
C GLU A 105 -10.17 14.10 2.98
N HIS A 106 -9.42 13.28 3.72
CA HIS A 106 -8.40 13.79 4.63
C HIS A 106 -7.14 14.28 3.91
N ALA A 107 -6.73 13.63 2.82
CA ALA A 107 -5.61 14.09 1.99
C ALA A 107 -5.88 15.48 1.41
N THR A 108 -7.11 15.72 0.90
CA THR A 108 -7.48 17.04 0.37
C THR A 108 -7.51 18.13 1.44
N LYS A 109 -7.96 17.81 2.67
CA LYS A 109 -7.88 18.73 3.82
C LYS A 109 -6.43 19.06 4.19
N VAL A 110 -5.55 18.06 4.22
CA VAL A 110 -4.11 18.27 4.50
C VAL A 110 -3.49 19.17 3.45
N VAL A 111 -3.78 18.95 2.16
CA VAL A 111 -3.32 19.80 1.05
C VAL A 111 -3.89 21.23 1.12
N SER A 112 -5.04 21.43 1.75
CA SER A 112 -5.70 22.74 1.81
C SER A 112 -5.36 23.57 3.06
N MET A 113 -4.85 22.95 4.13
CA MET A 113 -4.69 23.60 5.44
C MET A 113 -3.29 23.44 6.07
N GLY A 114 -2.50 22.49 5.61
CA GLY A 114 -1.17 22.21 6.15
C GLY A 114 -0.07 23.17 5.65
N PRO A 115 1.12 23.13 6.26
CA PRO A 115 2.34 23.69 5.66
C PRO A 115 2.81 22.85 4.47
N ASP A 116 3.59 23.44 3.55
CA ASP A 116 4.06 22.78 2.31
C ASP A 116 4.74 21.43 2.53
N ILE A 117 5.53 21.29 3.60
CA ILE A 117 6.19 20.02 3.95
C ILE A 117 5.18 18.92 4.26
N LEU A 118 4.04 19.25 4.86
CA LEU A 118 2.99 18.29 5.18
C LEU A 118 2.23 17.87 3.92
N HIS A 119 2.10 18.75 2.92
CA HIS A 119 1.56 18.39 1.62
C HIS A 119 2.47 17.38 0.91
N ALA A 120 3.77 17.67 0.84
CA ALA A 120 4.76 16.78 0.24
C ALA A 120 4.80 15.42 0.94
N PHE A 121 4.74 15.42 2.28
CA PHE A 121 4.68 14.20 3.07
C PHE A 121 3.39 13.40 2.81
N ALA A 122 2.22 14.04 2.78
CA ALA A 122 0.96 13.37 2.49
C ALA A 122 0.94 12.72 1.10
N HIS A 123 1.52 13.39 0.09
CA HIS A 123 1.69 12.81 -1.25
C HIS A 123 2.61 11.58 -1.22
N ALA A 124 3.77 11.69 -0.57
CA ALA A 124 4.69 10.56 -0.44
C ALA A 124 4.05 9.35 0.27
N GLU A 125 3.20 9.59 1.28
CA GLU A 125 2.47 8.53 1.97
C GLU A 125 1.39 7.86 1.12
N ILE A 126 0.67 8.63 0.29
CA ILE A 126 -0.30 8.08 -0.67
C ILE A 126 0.41 7.22 -1.71
N ASP A 127 1.52 7.72 -2.25
CA ASP A 127 2.32 6.99 -3.24
C ASP A 127 2.91 5.72 -2.63
N ARG A 128 3.37 5.78 -1.37
CA ARG A 128 3.86 4.61 -0.62
C ARG A 128 2.77 3.55 -0.45
N LEU A 129 1.56 3.95 -0.06
CA LEU A 129 0.43 3.03 0.07
C LEU A 129 0.03 2.43 -1.28
N ALA A 130 0.02 3.21 -2.34
CA ALA A 130 -0.27 2.74 -3.70
C ALA A 130 0.76 1.69 -4.15
N ALA A 131 2.05 1.99 -4.02
CA ALA A 131 3.13 1.06 -4.33
C ALA A 131 3.03 -0.24 -3.51
N GLN A 132 2.71 -0.13 -2.22
CA GLN A 132 2.51 -1.31 -1.38
C GLN A 132 1.32 -2.17 -1.84
N MET A 133 0.22 -1.55 -2.28
CA MET A 133 -0.91 -2.30 -2.83
C MET A 133 -0.55 -2.97 -4.16
N GLU A 134 0.26 -2.34 -4.99
CA GLU A 134 0.81 -2.95 -6.21
C GLU A 134 1.68 -4.17 -5.89
N ASP A 135 2.55 -4.07 -4.88
CA ASP A 135 3.35 -5.19 -4.37
C ASP A 135 2.47 -6.36 -3.89
N PHE A 136 1.39 -6.06 -3.17
CA PHE A 136 0.42 -7.09 -2.76
C PHE A 136 -0.28 -7.77 -3.93
N THR A 137 -0.43 -7.13 -5.09
CA THR A 137 -0.91 -7.83 -6.30
C THR A 137 0.08 -8.90 -6.77
N ASN A 138 1.37 -8.72 -6.51
CA ASN A 138 2.44 -9.69 -6.77
C ASN A 138 2.64 -10.70 -5.63
N LEU A 139 1.79 -10.64 -4.58
CA LEU A 139 1.83 -11.47 -3.39
C LEU A 139 3.14 -11.37 -2.60
N VAL A 140 3.92 -10.32 -2.78
CA VAL A 140 5.18 -10.10 -2.05
C VAL A 140 5.40 -8.60 -1.84
N ALA A 141 5.83 -8.20 -0.66
CA ALA A 141 6.21 -6.82 -0.37
C ALA A 141 7.45 -6.81 0.52
N GLU A 142 8.41 -5.92 0.24
CA GLU A 142 9.63 -5.78 1.02
C GLU A 142 9.72 -4.36 1.60
N CYS A 143 10.17 -4.26 2.85
CA CYS A 143 10.39 -3.01 3.55
C CYS A 143 11.82 -2.99 4.11
N PRO A 144 12.59 -1.90 3.91
CA PRO A 144 13.87 -1.73 4.57
C PRO A 144 13.73 -1.69 6.10
N GLY A 145 14.60 -2.41 6.79
CA GLY A 145 14.59 -2.54 8.25
C GLY A 145 13.45 -3.40 8.79
N GLU A 146 13.20 -3.30 10.10
CA GLU A 146 12.11 -3.98 10.79
C GLU A 146 10.80 -3.20 10.63
N ASN A 147 9.72 -3.90 10.25
CA ASN A 147 8.40 -3.29 10.12
C ASN A 147 7.41 -3.82 11.17
N HIS A 148 7.47 -3.22 12.36
CA HIS A 148 6.57 -3.54 13.47
C HIS A 148 5.09 -3.25 13.16
N ASP A 149 4.77 -2.27 12.33
CA ASP A 149 3.39 -1.93 11.98
C ASP A 149 2.74 -3.05 11.15
N TRP A 150 3.50 -3.65 10.23
CA TRP A 150 3.08 -4.84 9.50
C TRP A 150 2.85 -6.02 10.44
N LEU A 151 3.79 -6.28 11.35
CA LEU A 151 3.65 -7.34 12.35
C LEU A 151 2.36 -7.18 13.18
N MET A 152 2.06 -5.96 13.63
CA MET A 152 0.84 -5.68 14.41
C MET A 152 -0.43 -5.85 13.56
N THR A 153 -0.42 -5.31 12.35
CA THR A 153 -1.58 -5.34 11.47
C THR A 153 -1.91 -6.77 11.04
N LEU A 154 -0.92 -7.57 10.67
CA LEU A 154 -1.09 -8.98 10.33
C LEU A 154 -1.66 -9.79 11.49
N THR A 155 -1.15 -9.58 12.71
CA THR A 155 -1.67 -10.24 13.93
C THR A 155 -3.16 -9.95 14.13
N ARG A 156 -3.60 -8.71 13.90
CA ARG A 156 -5.03 -8.33 14.00
C ARG A 156 -5.88 -8.92 12.86
N CYS A 157 -5.32 -9.03 11.66
CA CYS A 157 -6.00 -9.60 10.50
C CYS A 157 -6.14 -11.14 10.57
N THR A 158 -5.29 -11.81 11.33
CA THR A 158 -5.25 -13.27 11.45
C THR A 158 -6.58 -13.84 11.95
N ARG A 159 -6.95 -15.02 11.44
CA ARG A 159 -8.23 -15.69 11.73
C ARG A 159 -8.12 -17.12 12.23
N LYS A 160 -7.02 -17.81 11.98
CA LYS A 160 -6.84 -19.24 12.28
C LYS A 160 -5.61 -19.48 13.14
N SER A 161 -4.43 -19.04 12.70
CA SER A 161 -3.20 -19.40 13.38
C SER A 161 -2.01 -18.47 13.13
N ILE A 162 -1.11 -18.45 14.10
CA ILE A 162 0.21 -17.82 14.01
C ILE A 162 1.25 -18.85 14.42
N ASP A 163 2.22 -19.10 13.55
CA ASP A 163 3.36 -20.00 13.83
C ASP A 163 4.67 -19.20 13.67
N ALA A 164 5.40 -18.96 14.76
CA ALA A 164 6.55 -18.05 14.79
C ALA A 164 7.86 -18.74 15.18
N ILE A 165 8.92 -18.51 14.41
CA ILE A 165 10.31 -18.86 14.78
C ILE A 165 11.06 -17.61 15.22
N SER A 166 11.75 -17.75 16.34
CA SER A 166 12.53 -16.71 17.02
C SER A 166 13.92 -17.26 17.33
N THR A 167 14.98 -16.68 16.77
CA THR A 167 16.37 -17.08 17.01
C THR A 167 17.04 -16.17 18.04
N THR A 168 17.76 -16.77 18.99
CA THR A 168 18.28 -16.03 20.16
C THR A 168 19.36 -15.00 19.86
N VAL A 169 19.98 -15.03 18.68
CA VAL A 169 21.00 -14.03 18.31
C VAL A 169 20.37 -12.64 18.11
N VAL A 170 19.09 -12.58 17.76
CA VAL A 170 18.37 -11.33 17.45
C VAL A 170 17.45 -10.89 18.60
N ASP A 171 16.95 -11.84 19.39
CA ASP A 171 15.74 -11.64 20.20
C ASP A 171 15.93 -11.21 21.68
N ASP A 172 17.13 -11.34 22.26
CA ASP A 172 17.32 -11.08 23.71
C ASP A 172 17.06 -9.61 24.10
N SER A 173 17.27 -8.68 23.16
CA SER A 173 16.95 -7.26 23.34
C SER A 173 15.50 -6.93 22.97
N PHE A 174 14.90 -7.62 21.99
CA PHE A 174 13.56 -7.29 21.47
C PHE A 174 12.46 -7.50 22.51
N TRP A 175 12.47 -8.62 23.24
CA TRP A 175 11.37 -8.96 24.18
C TRP A 175 11.21 -7.99 25.35
N ASN A 176 12.21 -7.15 25.61
CA ASN A 176 12.17 -6.10 26.62
C ASN A 176 11.73 -4.73 26.08
N THR A 177 11.27 -4.66 24.82
CA THR A 177 10.88 -3.40 24.15
C THR A 177 9.36 -3.17 24.12
N GLU A 178 8.95 -1.92 23.89
CA GLU A 178 7.53 -1.55 23.71
C GLU A 178 6.86 -2.28 22.53
N PRO A 179 7.51 -2.43 21.35
CA PRO A 179 6.93 -3.19 20.25
C PRO A 179 6.64 -4.65 20.59
N ALA A 180 7.51 -5.31 21.36
CA ALA A 180 7.28 -6.69 21.81
C ALA A 180 6.06 -6.79 22.72
N GLY A 181 5.92 -5.88 23.68
CA GLY A 181 4.75 -5.82 24.57
C GLY A 181 3.43 -5.63 23.79
N ARG A 182 3.43 -4.76 22.78
CA ARG A 182 2.28 -4.57 21.89
C ARG A 182 1.98 -5.81 21.06
N TYR A 183 3.01 -6.50 20.57
CA TYR A 183 2.84 -7.74 19.82
C TYR A 183 2.16 -8.81 20.67
N LEU A 184 2.69 -9.06 21.86
CA LEU A 184 2.18 -10.06 22.80
C LEU A 184 0.73 -9.74 23.21
N THR A 185 0.43 -8.46 23.45
CA THR A 185 -0.94 -8.00 23.73
C THR A 185 -1.87 -8.31 22.56
N ALA A 186 -1.48 -7.99 21.33
CA ALA A 186 -2.28 -8.27 20.13
C ALA A 186 -2.51 -9.78 19.91
N GLN A 187 -1.51 -10.62 20.19
CA GLN A 187 -1.65 -12.07 20.14
C GLN A 187 -2.65 -12.56 21.20
N ARG A 188 -2.51 -12.10 22.44
CA ARG A 188 -3.41 -12.45 23.54
C ARG A 188 -4.87 -12.06 23.23
N GLU A 189 -5.09 -10.84 22.72
CA GLU A 189 -6.41 -10.38 22.29
C GLU A 189 -7.00 -11.32 21.23
N ALA A 190 -6.21 -11.72 20.22
CA ALA A 190 -6.68 -12.62 19.18
C ALA A 190 -6.97 -14.05 19.65
N ILE A 191 -6.23 -14.53 20.67
CA ILE A 191 -6.47 -15.83 21.33
C ILE A 191 -7.77 -15.79 22.15
N LEU A 192 -8.00 -14.70 22.89
CA LEU A 192 -9.16 -14.55 23.78
C LEU A 192 -10.45 -14.13 23.07
N ASP A 193 -10.33 -13.56 21.87
CA ASP A 193 -11.47 -13.15 21.05
C ASP A 193 -12.40 -14.36 20.75
N PRO A 194 -13.65 -14.34 21.23
CA PRO A 194 -14.59 -15.44 21.05
C PRO A 194 -14.93 -15.74 19.58
N GLU A 195 -14.83 -14.76 18.70
CA GLU A 195 -15.14 -14.92 17.28
C GLU A 195 -13.99 -15.53 16.48
N ARG A 196 -12.75 -15.32 16.92
CA ARG A 196 -11.54 -15.76 16.21
C ARG A 196 -10.87 -16.95 16.87
N ARG A 197 -10.60 -16.85 18.18
CA ARG A 197 -9.93 -17.86 19.01
C ARG A 197 -8.77 -18.55 18.30
N ILE A 198 -7.80 -17.74 17.85
CA ILE A 198 -6.71 -18.23 17.00
C ILE A 198 -5.71 -19.08 17.79
N ARG A 199 -5.04 -20.02 17.13
CA ARG A 199 -3.92 -20.77 17.71
C ARG A 199 -2.61 -20.01 17.52
N VAL A 200 -1.83 -19.83 18.57
CA VAL A 200 -0.50 -19.22 18.46
C VAL A 200 0.56 -20.19 18.97
N ARG A 201 1.52 -20.53 18.10
CA ARG A 201 2.68 -21.38 18.42
C ARG A 201 3.96 -20.58 18.22
N ARG A 202 4.86 -20.61 19.20
CA ARG A 202 6.18 -19.99 19.11
C ARG A 202 7.29 -20.98 19.42
N LEU A 203 8.23 -21.07 18.49
CA LEU A 203 9.43 -21.86 18.62
C LEU A 203 10.65 -20.94 18.79
N PHE A 204 11.30 -21.03 19.94
CA PHE A 204 12.60 -20.44 20.14
C PHE A 204 13.70 -21.41 19.71
N ILE A 205 14.67 -20.91 18.96
CA ILE A 205 15.83 -21.67 18.53
C ILE A 205 17.09 -21.04 19.13
N VAL A 206 17.78 -21.83 19.94
CA VAL A 206 19.09 -21.48 20.50
C VAL A 206 20.20 -22.27 19.81
N LYS A 207 21.44 -21.81 19.95
CA LYS A 207 22.59 -22.58 19.46
C LYS A 207 22.84 -23.77 20.40
N ARG A 208 22.94 -23.49 21.71
CA ARG A 208 23.33 -24.45 22.75
C ARG A 208 22.24 -24.63 23.80
N PRO A 209 22.08 -25.82 24.41
CA PRO A 209 21.08 -26.07 25.45
C PRO A 209 21.19 -25.14 26.68
N GLU A 210 22.41 -24.72 27.01
CA GLU A 210 22.70 -23.82 28.14
C GLU A 210 21.96 -22.47 28.02
N GLU A 211 21.70 -22.03 26.79
CA GLU A 211 21.00 -20.79 26.47
C GLU A 211 19.49 -20.87 26.78
N PHE A 212 18.94 -22.04 27.12
CA PHE A 212 17.54 -22.21 27.51
C PHE A 212 17.21 -21.40 28.78
N SER A 213 18.16 -21.29 29.70
CA SER A 213 17.96 -20.65 31.00
C SER A 213 17.59 -19.16 30.86
N ALA A 214 18.19 -18.45 29.91
CA ALA A 214 17.90 -17.05 29.61
C ALA A 214 16.48 -16.83 29.09
N LEU A 215 15.92 -17.82 28.37
CA LEU A 215 14.56 -17.76 27.82
C LEU A 215 13.47 -18.13 28.82
N GLY A 216 13.82 -18.61 30.02
CA GLY A 216 12.86 -19.08 31.02
C GLY A 216 11.76 -18.05 31.34
N PRO A 217 12.10 -16.80 31.71
CA PRO A 217 11.12 -15.76 31.98
C PRO A 217 10.23 -15.45 30.77
N ILE A 218 10.83 -15.28 29.58
CA ILE A 218 10.12 -14.96 28.34
C ILE A 218 9.14 -16.08 27.97
N CYS A 219 9.57 -17.34 28.05
CA CYS A 219 8.73 -18.49 27.75
C CYS A 219 7.57 -18.61 28.75
N THR A 220 7.79 -18.28 30.02
CA THR A 220 6.75 -18.33 31.05
C THR A 220 5.70 -17.27 30.78
N GLU A 221 6.12 -16.02 30.58
CA GLU A 221 5.23 -14.90 30.27
C GLU A 221 4.35 -15.22 29.04
N GLN A 222 4.95 -15.74 27.96
CA GLN A 222 4.19 -16.04 26.75
C GLN A 222 3.20 -17.20 26.92
N ARG A 223 3.56 -18.23 27.69
CA ARG A 223 2.62 -19.32 28.04
C ARG A 223 1.45 -18.82 28.88
N ASP A 224 1.70 -17.91 29.82
CA ASP A 224 0.64 -17.29 30.63
C ASP A 224 -0.34 -16.46 29.79
N MET A 225 0.10 -15.99 28.62
CA MET A 225 -0.76 -15.32 27.62
C MET A 225 -1.52 -16.30 26.71
N GLY A 226 -1.35 -17.61 26.89
CA GLY A 226 -2.01 -18.65 26.10
C GLY A 226 -1.28 -19.03 24.82
N ILE A 227 0.00 -18.64 24.67
CA ILE A 227 0.83 -19.02 23.53
C ILE A 227 1.46 -20.39 23.81
N ASP A 228 1.38 -21.30 22.83
CA ASP A 228 2.12 -22.56 22.90
C ASP A 228 3.60 -22.28 22.63
N VAL A 229 4.46 -22.44 23.63
CA VAL A 229 5.89 -22.13 23.51
C VAL A 229 6.76 -23.38 23.63
N ARG A 230 7.59 -23.62 22.62
CA ARG A 230 8.65 -24.64 22.60
C ARG A 230 10.02 -24.00 22.39
N VAL A 231 11.05 -24.67 22.88
CA VAL A 231 12.45 -24.26 22.74
C VAL A 231 13.25 -25.44 22.21
N VAL A 232 14.16 -25.20 21.27
CA VAL A 232 15.02 -26.24 20.71
C VAL A 232 16.47 -25.75 20.58
N ALA A 233 17.42 -26.62 20.94
CA ALA A 233 18.83 -26.38 20.70
C ALA A 233 19.26 -26.99 19.37
N LEU A 234 19.89 -26.19 18.51
CA LEU A 234 20.40 -26.68 17.22
C LEU A 234 21.40 -27.83 17.38
N GLU A 235 22.21 -27.80 18.45
CA GLU A 235 23.18 -28.86 18.75
C GLU A 235 22.57 -30.22 19.11
N GLU A 236 21.33 -30.22 19.61
CA GLU A 236 20.60 -31.46 19.94
C GLU A 236 19.84 -32.02 18.73
N LEU A 237 19.59 -31.17 17.73
CA LEU A 237 18.92 -31.59 16.51
C LEU A 237 19.89 -32.35 15.57
N PRO A 238 19.40 -33.39 14.87
CA PRO A 238 20.17 -34.08 13.85
C PRO A 238 20.74 -33.13 12.77
N PRO A 239 21.90 -33.42 12.17
CA PRO A 239 22.58 -32.50 11.25
C PRO A 239 21.76 -32.05 10.04
N TYR A 240 20.78 -32.84 9.58
CA TYR A 240 19.90 -32.46 8.49
C TYR A 240 18.91 -31.35 8.87
N PHE A 241 18.53 -31.23 10.15
CA PHE A 241 17.77 -30.08 10.64
C PHE A 241 18.61 -28.80 10.63
N ARG A 242 19.94 -28.88 10.70
CA ARG A 242 20.81 -27.69 10.67
C ARG A 242 21.03 -27.15 9.25
N ARG A 243 20.56 -27.85 8.22
CA ARG A 243 20.65 -27.41 6.82
C ARG A 243 19.49 -26.47 6.49
N GLY A 244 19.80 -25.30 5.97
CA GLY A 244 18.84 -24.27 5.57
C GLY A 244 19.17 -22.90 6.14
N LYS A 245 18.46 -21.88 5.69
CA LYS A 245 18.56 -20.53 6.27
C LYS A 245 17.90 -20.54 7.66
N MET A 246 18.66 -20.12 8.68
CA MET A 246 18.12 -19.81 10.00
C MET A 246 17.66 -18.35 9.97
N ILE A 247 16.42 -18.16 9.54
CA ILE A 247 15.78 -16.84 9.51
C ILE A 247 14.65 -16.81 10.53
N ASP A 248 14.42 -15.65 11.09
CA ASP A 248 13.24 -15.39 11.90
C ASP A 248 12.06 -15.16 10.95
N PHE A 249 10.99 -15.92 11.15
CA PHE A 249 9.80 -15.78 10.35
C PHE A 249 8.55 -16.16 11.13
N ILE A 250 7.42 -15.62 10.67
CA ILE A 250 6.10 -15.88 11.22
C ILE A 250 5.19 -16.26 10.08
N VAL A 251 4.45 -17.37 10.23
CA VAL A 251 3.42 -17.80 9.29
C VAL A 251 2.05 -17.46 9.87
N PHE A 252 1.30 -16.64 9.15
CA PHE A 252 -0.08 -16.25 9.45
C PHE A 252 -1.06 -17.06 8.60
N ASP A 253 -2.04 -17.69 9.24
CA ASP A 253 -3.13 -18.46 8.63
C ASP A 253 -2.68 -19.49 7.59
N GLU A 254 -1.45 -20.00 7.73
CA GLU A 254 -0.79 -20.92 6.81
C GLU A 254 -0.65 -20.38 5.37
N ALA A 255 -0.87 -19.07 5.15
CA ALA A 255 -1.04 -18.46 3.84
C ALA A 255 -0.08 -17.30 3.59
N LEU A 256 0.48 -16.69 4.63
CA LEU A 256 1.33 -15.51 4.52
C LEU A 256 2.51 -15.61 5.49
N THR A 257 3.72 -15.32 5.02
CA THR A 257 4.92 -15.21 5.86
C THR A 257 5.26 -13.74 6.10
N TYR A 258 5.77 -13.48 7.30
CA TYR A 258 6.50 -12.27 7.67
C TYR A 258 7.92 -12.73 8.00
N GLU A 259 8.91 -12.27 7.25
CA GLU A 259 10.29 -12.72 7.30
C GLU A 259 11.20 -11.55 7.66
N ILE A 260 12.08 -11.76 8.64
CA ILE A 260 13.10 -10.78 9.02
C ILE A 260 14.42 -11.26 8.44
N HIS A 261 15.06 -10.41 7.65
CA HIS A 261 16.35 -10.68 7.05
C HIS A 261 17.43 -9.85 7.75
N ALA A 262 18.36 -10.54 8.42
CA ALA A 262 19.55 -9.93 8.99
C ALA A 262 20.69 -9.84 7.96
N ASP A 263 21.49 -8.79 8.06
CA ASP A 263 22.73 -8.64 7.30
C ASP A 263 23.87 -9.54 7.83
N GLN A 264 25.06 -9.41 7.26
CA GLN A 264 26.24 -10.20 7.67
C GLN A 264 26.70 -9.91 9.11
N LEU A 265 26.28 -8.78 9.69
CA LEU A 265 26.56 -8.38 11.06
C LEU A 265 25.42 -8.77 12.03
N SER A 266 24.44 -9.54 11.56
CA SER A 266 23.24 -9.93 12.31
C SER A 266 22.35 -8.74 12.71
N VAL A 267 22.40 -7.64 11.95
CA VAL A 267 21.50 -6.50 12.10
C VAL A 267 20.34 -6.64 11.12
N ASN A 268 19.12 -6.44 11.60
CA ASN A 268 17.93 -6.55 10.78
C ASN A 268 17.93 -5.51 9.65
N SER A 269 17.94 -5.99 8.41
CA SER A 269 18.18 -5.22 7.20
C SER A 269 16.92 -5.00 6.36
N SER A 270 16.04 -5.98 6.32
CA SER A 270 14.74 -5.87 5.66
C SER A 270 13.71 -6.82 6.26
N THR A 271 12.46 -6.47 6.03
CA THR A 271 11.28 -7.25 6.36
C THR A 271 10.54 -7.58 5.07
N THR A 272 10.21 -8.85 4.87
CA THR A 272 9.45 -9.30 3.71
C THR A 272 8.12 -9.90 4.14
N ILE A 273 7.04 -9.53 3.44
CA ILE A 273 5.77 -10.26 3.47
C ILE A 273 5.67 -11.07 2.19
N ASN A 274 5.30 -12.35 2.29
CA ASN A 274 5.13 -13.21 1.13
C ASN A 274 3.91 -14.12 1.28
N ALA A 275 3.02 -14.11 0.28
CA ALA A 275 1.82 -14.96 0.23
C ALA A 275 1.86 -15.97 -0.94
N ARG A 276 3.02 -16.12 -1.60
CA ARG A 276 3.18 -17.10 -2.68
C ARG A 276 3.33 -18.49 -2.10
N ALA A 277 2.44 -19.41 -2.49
CA ALA A 277 2.40 -20.77 -1.95
C ALA A 277 3.75 -21.51 -2.06
N ASN A 278 4.52 -21.30 -3.14
CA ASN A 278 5.82 -21.95 -3.34
C ASN A 278 6.88 -21.48 -2.33
N GLU A 279 6.73 -20.30 -1.74
CA GLU A 279 7.65 -19.75 -0.72
C GLU A 279 7.14 -20.03 0.71
N VAL A 280 5.82 -19.94 0.93
CA VAL A 280 5.20 -20.18 2.25
C VAL A 280 5.28 -21.66 2.65
N GLU A 281 5.02 -22.57 1.71
CA GLU A 281 4.94 -24.01 1.98
C GLU A 281 6.24 -24.62 2.55
N PRO A 282 7.43 -24.32 2.00
CA PRO A 282 8.71 -24.72 2.61
C PRO A 282 8.86 -24.24 4.06
N LEU A 283 8.52 -22.98 4.36
CA LEU A 283 8.65 -22.40 5.70
C LEU A 283 7.66 -23.05 6.67
N ARG A 284 6.41 -23.28 6.25
CA ARG A 284 5.42 -24.00 7.05
C ARG A 284 5.86 -25.43 7.37
N ARG A 285 6.35 -26.18 6.37
CA ARG A 285 6.89 -27.53 6.59
C ARG A 285 8.07 -27.51 7.54
N ARG A 286 8.95 -26.54 7.37
CA ARG A 286 10.12 -26.35 8.23
C ARG A 286 9.73 -26.06 9.68
N PHE A 287 8.76 -25.18 9.89
CA PHE A 287 8.21 -24.89 11.21
C PHE A 287 7.70 -26.16 11.88
N ASN A 288 6.77 -26.89 11.22
CA ASN A 288 6.17 -28.09 11.79
C ASN A 288 7.21 -29.16 12.13
N LEU A 289 8.18 -29.38 11.24
CA LEU A 289 9.27 -30.33 11.45
C LEU A 289 10.12 -29.98 12.69
N LEU A 290 10.45 -28.70 12.89
CA LEU A 290 11.17 -28.26 14.09
C LEU A 290 10.29 -28.27 15.34
N TRP A 291 9.02 -27.90 15.21
CA TRP A 291 8.03 -27.91 16.27
C TRP A 291 7.86 -29.31 16.86
N ASP A 292 7.73 -30.32 16.00
CA ASP A 292 7.57 -31.71 16.39
C ASP A 292 8.84 -32.27 17.04
N ALA A 293 10.03 -31.88 16.55
CA ALA A 293 11.30 -32.27 17.14
C ALA A 293 11.53 -31.63 18.53
N ALA A 294 10.92 -30.47 18.79
CA ALA A 294 10.95 -29.80 20.08
C ALA A 294 9.91 -30.33 21.08
N ASP A 295 9.09 -31.33 20.70
CA ASP A 295 8.16 -31.97 21.61
C ASP A 295 8.92 -32.79 22.67
N PRO A 296 8.71 -32.61 23.98
CA PRO A 296 9.33 -33.45 25.00
C PRO A 296 9.06 -34.95 24.82
N ALA A 297 7.93 -35.33 24.20
CA ALA A 297 7.58 -36.73 23.93
C ALA A 297 8.30 -37.31 22.71
N ASN A 298 8.70 -36.47 21.75
CA ASN A 298 9.44 -36.86 20.55
C ASN A 298 10.90 -36.39 20.58
N SER A 299 11.32 -35.77 21.68
CA SER A 299 12.68 -35.30 21.86
C SER A 299 13.61 -36.51 21.81
N PRO A 300 14.61 -36.53 20.93
CA PRO A 300 15.57 -37.62 20.87
C PRO A 300 16.34 -37.81 22.20
N ASN A 301 16.26 -36.82 23.12
CA ASN A 301 16.88 -36.84 24.45
C ASN A 301 15.82 -36.72 25.57
N GLY A 302 14.78 -37.55 25.55
CA GLY A 302 13.74 -37.59 26.57
C GLY A 302 14.27 -37.45 28.00
N LEU A 303 14.11 -36.26 28.58
CA LEU A 303 14.15 -36.04 30.02
C LEU A 303 12.76 -35.54 30.43
N PRO A 304 11.85 -36.46 30.79
CA PRO A 304 10.63 -36.06 31.44
C PRO A 304 10.97 -35.50 32.82
N GLY A 305 10.69 -34.21 33.02
CA GLY A 305 10.51 -33.65 34.34
C GLY A 305 9.34 -34.35 35.03
N GLN A 306 9.62 -35.44 35.74
CA GLN A 306 8.80 -35.93 36.84
C GLN A 306 9.71 -36.40 37.96
N VAL A 307 9.82 -35.56 38.99
CA VAL A 307 10.09 -36.02 40.34
C VAL A 307 9.03 -37.07 40.68
N ARG A 308 9.38 -38.34 40.53
CA ARG A 308 8.66 -39.45 41.16
C ARG A 308 8.91 -39.32 42.67
N VAL A 309 8.01 -38.66 43.38
CA VAL A 309 7.88 -38.86 44.82
C VAL A 309 7.45 -40.32 45.00
N ARG A 310 8.41 -41.18 45.34
CA ARG A 310 8.12 -42.50 45.90
C ARG A 310 7.52 -42.27 47.28
N SER A 311 6.20 -42.29 47.39
CA SER A 311 5.53 -42.58 48.66
C SER A 311 5.80 -44.04 49.00
N GLY A 312 6.85 -44.29 49.80
CA GLY A 312 7.08 -45.56 50.46
C GLY A 312 6.06 -45.73 51.59
N GLY A 313 5.03 -46.54 51.35
CA GLY A 313 4.29 -47.19 52.42
C GLY A 313 5.00 -48.49 52.80
N PRO A 314 5.12 -48.83 54.09
CA PRO A 314 5.66 -50.12 54.52
C PRO A 314 4.58 -51.20 54.43
N ASP A 315 4.89 -52.33 53.80
CA ASP A 315 4.14 -53.57 53.98
C ASP A 315 4.53 -54.21 55.33
N PRO A 316 3.56 -54.74 56.10
CA PRO A 316 3.82 -55.53 57.28
C PRO A 316 3.86 -57.04 56.94
N ASP A 317 4.92 -57.71 57.41
CA ASP A 317 4.87 -59.09 57.88
C ASP A 317 4.91 -59.06 59.43
#